data_AF-A0A177NRS1-F1
#
_entry.id   AF-A0A177NRS1-F1
#
_cell.length_a   1.000
_cell.length_b   1.000
_cell.length_c   1.000
_cell.angle_alpha   90.00
_cell.angle_beta   90.00
_cell.angle_gamma   90.00
#
_symmetry.space_group_name_H-M   'P 1'
#
loop_
_entity.id
_entity.type
_entity.pdbx_description
1 polymer ?
#
loop_
_entity_poly.entity_id
_entity_poly.type
_entity_poly.pdbx_seq_one_letter_code
_entity_poly.pdbx_strand_id
1 'polypeptide(L)'
;MNNNYHKIKIIVMLGLFAAGANAADINAGKAKAAVCQGCHGSAGVSSSPLWPSLAGQGAIYLESQLNKFKSGQRENEVMKPIAAGLSEADMQNLAAYYASLPGKSAGGGSDAALIGQGKEKAGMCLGCHGNNGQGTGMVPKLAGQQPQYLAKQLADFKKGARKAPQMNAMAQSLSDDDIKALAAYLGSL
;
A
#
# COMPACT_ATOMS: atom_id res chain seq x y z
N MET A 1 -19.64 -75.89 6.90
CA MET A 1 -19.89 -74.80 7.86
C MET A 1 -19.52 -73.49 7.19
N ASN A 2 -20.49 -72.58 7.15
CA ASN A 2 -20.53 -71.35 6.35
C ASN A 2 -19.60 -70.24 6.85
N ASN A 3 -19.27 -69.33 5.91
CA ASN A 3 -19.18 -67.88 6.06
C ASN A 3 -18.00 -67.31 6.91
N ASN A 4 -17.43 -66.14 6.63
CA ASN A 4 -17.85 -65.04 5.77
C ASN A 4 -16.63 -64.11 5.57
N TYR A 5 -16.21 -63.88 4.33
CA TYR A 5 -15.28 -62.79 4.02
C TYR A 5 -16.03 -61.46 4.10
N HIS A 6 -15.79 -60.68 5.17
CA HIS A 6 -16.26 -59.30 5.25
C HIS A 6 -15.48 -58.43 4.27
N LYS A 7 -16.12 -58.06 3.17
CA LYS A 7 -15.65 -57.04 2.23
C LYS A 7 -15.73 -55.67 2.91
N ILE A 8 -14.59 -55.18 3.42
CA ILE A 8 -14.45 -53.79 3.90
C ILE A 8 -14.49 -52.88 2.67
N LYS A 9 -15.61 -52.18 2.47
CA LYS A 9 -15.72 -51.11 1.49
C LYS A 9 -15.03 -49.86 2.05
N ILE A 10 -13.80 -49.60 1.63
CA ILE A 10 -13.14 -48.31 1.85
C ILE A 10 -13.83 -47.29 0.93
N ILE A 11 -14.71 -46.47 1.50
CA ILE A 11 -15.22 -45.26 0.84
C ILE A 11 -14.16 -44.19 1.06
N VAL A 12 -13.34 -43.94 0.03
CA VAL A 12 -12.47 -42.76 -0.02
C VAL A 12 -13.36 -41.56 -0.32
N MET A 13 -13.77 -40.84 0.72
CA MET A 13 -14.45 -39.55 0.56
C MET A 13 -13.39 -38.50 0.27
N LEU A 14 -13.11 -38.29 -1.01
CA LEU A 14 -12.22 -37.26 -1.52
C LEU A 14 -12.93 -35.89 -1.38
N GLY A 15 -12.87 -35.30 -0.18
CA GLY A 15 -13.39 -33.96 0.07
C GLY A 15 -12.55 -32.92 -0.66
N LEU A 16 -13.01 -32.45 -1.83
CA LEU A 16 -12.52 -31.23 -2.45
C LEU A 16 -12.92 -30.04 -1.56
N PHE A 17 -12.05 -29.64 -0.63
CA PHE A 17 -12.09 -28.29 -0.07
C PHE A 17 -11.50 -27.34 -1.10
N ALA A 18 -12.34 -26.91 -2.04
CA ALA A 18 -12.05 -25.72 -2.82
C ALA A 18 -12.16 -24.52 -1.87
N ALA A 19 -11.04 -24.09 -1.30
CA ALA A 19 -10.94 -22.77 -0.69
C ALA A 19 -11.15 -21.75 -1.82
N GLY A 20 -12.39 -21.33 -2.01
CA GLY A 20 -12.72 -20.27 -2.96
C GLY A 20 -11.99 -19.01 -2.55
N ALA A 21 -11.04 -18.56 -3.38
CA ALA A 21 -10.51 -17.21 -3.28
C ALA A 21 -11.69 -16.26 -3.53
N ASN A 22 -12.25 -15.69 -2.46
CA ASN A 22 -13.29 -14.70 -2.58
C ASN A 22 -12.66 -13.44 -3.18
N ALA A 23 -13.13 -13.02 -4.34
CA ALA A 23 -12.73 -11.75 -4.92
C ALA A 23 -13.09 -10.62 -3.93
N ALA A 24 -12.24 -9.59 -3.84
CA ALA A 24 -12.47 -8.46 -2.95
C ALA A 24 -13.78 -7.74 -3.30
N ASP A 25 -14.58 -7.42 -2.27
CA ASP A 25 -15.83 -6.69 -2.37
C ASP A 25 -15.62 -5.19 -2.11
N ILE A 26 -15.69 -4.40 -3.19
CA ILE A 26 -15.54 -2.94 -3.14
C ILE A 26 -16.64 -2.27 -2.30
N ASN A 27 -17.87 -2.79 -2.30
CA ASN A 27 -18.96 -2.20 -1.53
C ASN A 27 -18.78 -2.44 -0.04
N ALA A 28 -18.37 -3.65 0.34
CA ALA A 28 -17.97 -3.95 1.72
C ALA A 28 -16.79 -3.07 2.16
N GLY A 29 -15.80 -2.89 1.28
CA GLY A 29 -14.66 -1.99 1.51
C GLY A 29 -15.10 -0.55 1.74
N LYS A 30 -15.98 -0.02 0.90
CA LYS A 30 -16.55 1.33 1.03
C LYS A 30 -17.27 1.51 2.37
N ALA A 31 -18.07 0.53 2.79
CA ALA A 31 -18.79 0.59 4.07
C ALA A 31 -17.82 0.62 5.26
N LYS A 32 -16.73 -0.17 5.21
CA LYS A 32 -15.72 -0.23 6.26
C LYS A 32 -14.80 1.00 6.30
N ALA A 33 -14.63 1.69 5.17
CA ALA A 33 -13.70 2.82 5.03
C ALA A 33 -14.07 4.06 5.85
N ALA A 34 -15.26 4.13 6.47
CA ALA A 34 -15.71 5.30 7.23
C ALA A 34 -14.69 5.76 8.29
N VAL A 35 -14.07 4.83 9.03
CA VAL A 35 -13.04 5.16 10.04
C VAL A 35 -11.74 5.68 9.40
N CYS A 36 -11.43 5.23 8.18
CA CYS A 36 -10.22 5.61 7.46
C CYS A 36 -10.32 7.04 6.90
N GLN A 37 -11.52 7.48 6.53
CA GLN A 37 -11.79 8.78 5.90
C GLN A 37 -11.46 9.96 6.81
N GLY A 38 -11.54 9.80 8.13
CA GLY A 38 -11.19 10.86 9.09
C GLY A 38 -9.73 11.33 8.95
N CYS A 39 -8.83 10.43 8.52
CA CYS A 39 -7.43 10.75 8.31
C CYS A 39 -7.03 10.79 6.83
N HIS A 40 -7.54 9.88 6.02
CA HIS A 40 -7.14 9.75 4.62
C HIS A 40 -8.03 10.53 3.65
N GLY A 41 -9.02 11.26 4.16
CA GLY A 41 -10.01 12.01 3.39
C GLY A 41 -11.19 11.16 2.92
N SER A 42 -12.36 11.79 2.77
CA SER A 42 -13.61 11.14 2.37
C SER A 42 -13.51 10.43 1.01
N ALA A 43 -12.76 11.00 0.07
CA ALA A 43 -12.46 10.40 -1.23
C ALA A 43 -11.11 9.66 -1.27
N GLY A 44 -10.49 9.36 -0.12
CA GLY A 44 -9.14 8.81 -0.06
C GLY A 44 -8.04 9.80 -0.49
N VAL A 45 -8.37 11.09 -0.56
CA VAL A 45 -7.44 12.19 -0.82
C VAL A 45 -7.30 13.00 0.46
N SER A 46 -6.16 12.84 1.13
CA SER A 46 -5.88 13.49 2.41
C SER A 46 -5.60 14.97 2.22
N SER A 47 -6.19 15.81 3.06
CA SER A 47 -5.84 17.24 3.19
C SER A 47 -4.67 17.48 4.15
N SER A 48 -4.25 16.46 4.90
CA SER A 48 -3.14 16.55 5.83
C SER A 48 -1.82 16.24 5.12
N PRO A 49 -0.76 17.06 5.32
CA PRO A 49 0.56 16.81 4.76
C PRO A 49 1.22 15.53 5.28
N LEU A 50 0.81 15.06 6.46
CA LEU A 50 1.42 13.91 7.13
C LEU A 50 0.69 12.60 6.84
N TRP A 51 -0.57 12.66 6.41
CA TRP A 51 -1.38 11.48 6.13
C TRP A 51 -1.41 11.22 4.62
N PRO A 52 -1.06 10.00 4.17
CA PRO A 52 -1.02 9.70 2.75
C PRO A 52 -2.43 9.65 2.16
N SER A 53 -2.55 10.08 0.92
CA SER A 53 -3.70 9.75 0.09
C SER A 53 -3.64 8.28 -0.33
N LEU A 54 -4.81 7.63 -0.30
CA LEU A 54 -5.00 6.21 -0.63
C LEU A 54 -5.70 6.02 -1.98
N ALA A 55 -6.42 7.04 -2.46
CA ALA A 55 -7.17 6.97 -3.71
C ALA A 55 -6.26 6.64 -4.90
N GLY A 56 -6.66 5.63 -5.68
CA GLY A 56 -5.94 5.16 -6.85
C GLY A 56 -4.58 4.52 -6.56
N GLN A 57 -4.30 4.19 -5.29
CA GLN A 57 -3.13 3.39 -4.95
C GLN A 57 -3.37 1.91 -5.29
N GLY A 58 -2.33 1.16 -5.64
CA GLY A 58 -2.47 -0.25 -6.00
C GLY A 58 -3.04 -1.10 -4.86
N ALA A 59 -4.06 -1.93 -5.16
CA ALA A 59 -4.72 -2.78 -4.17
C ALA A 59 -3.72 -3.73 -3.47
N ILE A 60 -2.85 -4.39 -4.24
CA ILE A 60 -1.84 -5.30 -3.70
C ILE A 60 -0.89 -4.57 -2.72
N TYR A 61 -0.47 -3.35 -3.07
CA TYR A 61 0.35 -2.54 -2.17
C TYR A 61 -0.41 -2.17 -0.89
N LEU A 62 -1.66 -1.70 -1.00
CA LEU A 62 -2.49 -1.30 0.15
C LEU A 62 -2.74 -2.47 1.11
N GLU A 63 -3.14 -3.62 0.59
CA GLU A 63 -3.32 -4.84 1.37
C GLU A 63 -2.01 -5.24 2.07
N SER A 64 -0.88 -5.20 1.36
CA SER A 64 0.43 -5.46 1.94
C SER A 64 0.77 -4.47 3.07
N GLN A 65 0.40 -3.19 2.94
CA GLN A 65 0.67 -2.21 4.00
C GLN A 65 -0.18 -2.48 5.23
N LEU A 66 -1.47 -2.78 5.07
CA LEU A 66 -2.35 -3.12 6.19
C LEU A 66 -1.83 -4.36 6.93
N ASN A 67 -1.43 -5.41 6.21
CA ASN A 67 -0.81 -6.60 6.79
C ASN A 67 0.50 -6.28 7.54
N LYS A 68 1.35 -5.40 6.99
CA LYS A 68 2.59 -4.98 7.64
C LYS A 68 2.36 -4.16 8.89
N PHE A 69 1.34 -3.31 8.92
CA PHE A 69 0.94 -2.60 10.14
C PHE A 69 0.40 -3.57 11.19
N LYS A 70 -0.47 -4.50 10.78
CA LYS A 70 -1.06 -5.51 11.66
C LYS A 70 -0.02 -6.42 12.30
N SER A 71 0.99 -6.85 11.54
CA SER A 71 2.07 -7.71 12.01
C SER A 71 3.21 -6.98 12.74
N GLY A 72 3.24 -5.64 12.73
CA GLY A 72 4.36 -4.85 13.25
C GLY A 72 5.58 -4.76 12.33
N GLN A 73 5.57 -5.42 11.16
CA GLN A 73 6.65 -5.27 10.16
C GLN A 73 6.81 -3.82 9.66
N ARG A 74 5.73 -3.04 9.71
CA ARG A 74 5.73 -1.60 9.53
C ARG A 74 5.19 -0.95 10.81
N GLU A 75 6.07 -0.35 11.59
CA GLU A 75 5.68 0.32 12.83
C GLU A 75 5.02 1.69 12.55
N ASN A 76 3.89 1.93 13.22
CA ASN A 76 3.21 3.22 13.27
C ASN A 76 2.17 3.20 14.39
N GLU A 77 2.24 4.15 15.32
CA GLU A 77 1.40 4.20 16.52
C GLU A 77 -0.10 4.37 16.21
N VAL A 78 -0.44 4.97 15.07
CA VAL A 78 -1.82 5.21 14.65
C VAL A 78 -2.37 4.03 13.86
N MET A 79 -1.64 3.55 12.85
CA MET A 79 -2.13 2.52 11.94
C MET A 79 -2.07 1.10 12.52
N LYS A 80 -1.17 0.83 13.46
CA LYS A 80 -1.06 -0.50 14.10
C LYS A 80 -2.35 -0.93 14.81
N PRO A 81 -2.94 -0.15 15.74
CA PRO A 81 -4.20 -0.53 16.39
C PRO A 81 -5.37 -0.58 15.40
N ILE A 82 -5.40 0.30 14.39
CA ILE A 82 -6.43 0.27 13.34
C ILE A 82 -6.35 -1.06 12.57
N ALA A 83 -5.16 -1.44 12.10
CA ALA A 83 -4.96 -2.65 11.32
C ALA A 83 -5.17 -3.93 12.15
N ALA A 84 -4.88 -3.89 13.46
CA ALA A 84 -5.13 -5.02 14.36
C ALA A 84 -6.60 -5.44 14.40
N GLY A 85 -7.52 -4.47 14.27
CA GLY A 85 -8.97 -4.72 14.24
C GLY A 85 -9.54 -5.20 12.90
N LEU A 86 -8.73 -5.31 11.85
CA LEU A 86 -9.19 -5.72 10.51
C LEU A 86 -9.03 -7.22 10.31
N SER A 87 -10.04 -7.87 9.73
CA SER A 87 -9.88 -9.22 9.15
C SER A 87 -9.08 -9.19 7.85
N GLU A 88 -8.65 -10.34 7.35
CA GLU A 88 -8.02 -10.45 6.02
C GLU A 88 -8.96 -9.94 4.92
N ALA A 89 -10.23 -10.36 4.96
CA ALA A 89 -11.27 -9.89 4.05
C ALA A 89 -11.49 -8.37 4.14
N ASP A 90 -11.47 -7.78 5.34
CA ASP A 90 -11.56 -6.32 5.49
C ASP A 90 -10.38 -5.62 4.78
N MET A 91 -9.16 -6.13 4.95
CA MET A 91 -7.96 -5.53 4.33
C MET A 91 -8.01 -5.62 2.80
N GLN A 92 -8.44 -6.76 2.25
CA GLN A 92 -8.64 -6.95 0.81
C GLN A 92 -9.72 -6.01 0.26
N ASN A 93 -10.87 -5.93 0.94
CA ASN A 93 -11.99 -5.10 0.53
C ASN A 93 -11.65 -3.60 0.59
N LEU A 94 -11.00 -3.14 1.67
CA LEU A 94 -10.52 -1.77 1.80
C LEU A 94 -9.49 -1.42 0.73
N ALA A 95 -8.55 -2.33 0.45
CA ALA A 95 -7.55 -2.14 -0.58
C ALA A 95 -8.18 -2.02 -1.98
N ALA A 96 -9.13 -2.90 -2.31
CA ALA A 96 -9.87 -2.84 -3.57
C ALA A 96 -10.69 -1.55 -3.69
N TYR A 97 -11.37 -1.14 -2.62
CA TYR A 97 -12.13 0.10 -2.59
C TYR A 97 -11.25 1.32 -2.89
N TYR A 98 -10.17 1.54 -2.13
CA TYR A 98 -9.30 2.69 -2.35
C TYR A 98 -8.58 2.67 -3.71
N ALA A 99 -8.24 1.48 -4.22
CA ALA A 99 -7.68 1.33 -5.55
C ALA A 99 -8.65 1.71 -6.68
N SER A 100 -9.97 1.51 -6.46
CA SER A 100 -11.01 1.89 -7.43
C SER A 100 -11.31 3.39 -7.48
N LEU A 101 -10.89 4.15 -6.46
CA LEU A 101 -11.12 5.60 -6.42
C LEU A 101 -10.19 6.32 -7.40
N PRO A 102 -10.63 7.43 -8.01
CA PRO A 102 -9.77 8.21 -8.88
C PRO A 102 -8.58 8.77 -8.08
N GLY A 103 -7.36 8.39 -8.47
CA GLY A 103 -6.15 8.96 -7.91
C GLY A 103 -6.02 10.42 -8.30
N LYS A 104 -6.26 11.34 -7.35
CA LYS A 104 -6.02 12.77 -7.54
C LYS A 104 -4.72 13.17 -6.84
N SER A 105 -4.00 14.15 -7.39
CA SER A 105 -2.91 14.77 -6.65
C SER A 105 -3.46 15.35 -5.35
N ALA A 106 -2.87 14.91 -4.24
CA ALA A 106 -3.14 15.40 -2.90
C ALA A 106 -2.48 16.77 -2.64
N GLY A 107 -1.74 17.27 -3.63
CA GLY A 107 -0.90 18.45 -3.58
C GLY A 107 0.58 18.09 -3.66
N GLY A 108 1.39 19.04 -4.13
CA GLY A 108 2.84 18.98 -4.00
C GLY A 108 3.60 20.03 -4.80
N GLY A 109 4.44 20.80 -4.07
CA GLY A 109 5.47 21.73 -4.56
C GLY A 109 4.99 22.94 -5.36
N SER A 110 4.84 24.11 -4.74
CA SER A 110 4.75 25.37 -5.52
C SER A 110 6.11 25.88 -6.00
N ASP A 111 7.20 25.27 -5.50
CA ASP A 111 8.57 25.64 -5.85
C ASP A 111 9.03 24.89 -7.10
N ALA A 112 8.99 25.59 -8.23
CA ALA A 112 9.39 25.06 -9.53
C ALA A 112 10.89 24.68 -9.58
N ALA A 113 11.75 25.37 -8.84
CA ALA A 113 13.18 25.07 -8.83
C ALA A 113 13.44 23.73 -8.12
N LEU A 114 12.80 23.52 -6.97
CA LEU A 114 12.89 22.28 -6.21
C LEU A 114 12.30 21.09 -6.99
N ILE A 115 11.18 21.30 -7.69
CA ILE A 115 10.59 20.30 -8.60
C ILE A 115 11.55 19.96 -9.74
N GLY A 116 12.21 20.95 -10.33
CA GLY A 116 13.21 20.75 -11.38
C GLY A 116 14.36 19.85 -10.93
N GLN A 117 14.93 20.13 -9.75
CA GLN A 117 15.98 19.30 -9.14
C GLN A 117 15.50 17.87 -8.88
N GLY A 118 14.26 17.71 -8.41
CA GLY A 118 13.67 16.39 -8.16
C GLY A 118 13.50 15.60 -9.44
N LYS A 119 13.05 16.25 -10.52
CA LYS A 119 12.86 15.63 -11.84
C LYS A 119 14.16 15.05 -12.40
N GLU A 120 15.26 15.79 -12.30
CA GLU A 120 16.58 15.35 -12.76
C GLU A 120 17.07 14.09 -12.04
N LYS A 121 16.68 13.91 -10.77
CA LYS A 121 17.10 12.78 -9.91
C LYS A 121 16.13 11.60 -9.93
N ALA A 122 14.89 11.80 -10.37
CA ALA A 122 13.83 10.81 -10.27
C ALA A 122 13.98 9.61 -11.21
N GLY A 123 14.86 9.68 -12.22
CA GLY A 123 15.00 8.63 -13.24
C GLY A 123 15.14 7.21 -12.68
N MET A 124 15.97 7.04 -11.63
CA MET A 124 16.14 5.74 -10.98
C MET A 124 14.87 5.25 -10.25
N CYS A 125 14.08 6.18 -9.71
CA CYS A 125 12.84 5.87 -9.00
C CYS A 125 11.78 5.37 -10.00
N LEU A 126 11.67 6.06 -11.13
CA LEU A 126 10.66 5.80 -12.17
C LEU A 126 10.88 4.45 -12.88
N GLY A 127 12.10 3.91 -12.87
CA GLY A 127 12.38 2.57 -13.39
C GLY A 127 11.59 1.45 -12.68
N CYS A 128 11.32 1.61 -11.38
CA CYS A 128 10.48 0.67 -10.62
C CYS A 128 9.07 1.22 -10.36
N HIS A 129 8.95 2.51 -10.04
CA HIS A 129 7.67 3.15 -9.72
C HIS A 129 6.84 3.57 -10.95
N GLY A 130 7.29 3.19 -12.15
CA GLY A 130 6.65 3.54 -13.42
C GLY A 130 7.08 4.92 -13.93
N ASN A 131 7.02 5.10 -15.25
CA ASN A 131 7.53 6.29 -15.95
C ASN A 131 6.96 7.61 -15.44
N ASN A 132 5.75 7.60 -14.88
CA ASN A 132 5.09 8.76 -14.30
C ASN A 132 4.79 8.57 -12.80
N GLY A 133 5.50 7.66 -12.11
CA GLY A 133 5.27 7.37 -10.69
C GLY A 133 3.93 6.70 -10.39
N GLN A 134 3.30 6.06 -11.38
CA GLN A 134 1.98 5.44 -11.26
C GLN A 134 1.98 4.12 -10.46
N GLY A 135 3.15 3.52 -10.23
CA GLY A 135 3.31 2.24 -9.56
C GLY A 135 2.95 1.03 -10.43
N THR A 136 3.20 -0.17 -9.90
CA THR A 136 2.83 -1.45 -10.52
C THR A 136 2.79 -2.57 -9.47
N GLY A 137 1.66 -3.26 -9.34
CA GLY A 137 1.50 -4.36 -8.39
C GLY A 137 1.85 -3.98 -6.94
N MET A 138 2.95 -4.55 -6.42
CA MET A 138 3.49 -4.25 -5.08
C MET A 138 4.29 -2.94 -5.00
N VAL A 139 4.70 -2.38 -6.13
CA VAL A 139 5.41 -1.10 -6.18
C VAL A 139 4.38 0.03 -6.13
N PRO A 140 4.41 0.91 -5.11
CA PRO A 140 3.37 1.90 -4.93
C PRO A 140 3.41 3.01 -5.97
N LYS A 141 2.22 3.55 -6.26
CA LYS A 141 2.03 4.88 -6.84
C LYS A 141 2.65 5.93 -5.92
N LEU A 142 3.51 6.78 -6.48
CA LEU A 142 4.12 7.94 -5.83
C LEU A 142 3.57 9.26 -6.37
N ALA A 143 3.11 9.26 -7.62
CA ALA A 143 2.57 10.45 -8.29
C ALA A 143 1.45 11.10 -7.49
N GLY A 144 1.48 12.41 -7.31
CA GLY A 144 0.44 13.17 -6.63
C GLY A 144 0.30 12.85 -5.15
N GLN A 145 1.28 12.19 -4.53
CA GLN A 145 1.27 11.94 -3.09
C GLN A 145 1.81 13.17 -2.32
N GLN A 146 1.39 13.32 -1.07
CA GLN A 146 1.86 14.41 -0.20
C GLN A 146 3.39 14.46 -0.11
N PRO A 147 4.06 15.59 -0.44
CA PRO A 147 5.52 15.69 -0.39
C PRO A 147 6.07 15.43 1.01
N GLN A 148 5.45 15.95 2.08
CA GLN A 148 5.96 15.67 3.43
C GLN A 148 5.84 14.19 3.79
N TYR A 149 4.77 13.50 3.36
CA TYR A 149 4.67 12.05 3.53
C TYR A 149 5.78 11.33 2.75
N LEU A 150 6.01 11.67 1.48
CA LEU A 150 7.05 11.06 0.64
C LEU A 150 8.44 11.28 1.24
N ALA A 151 8.76 12.51 1.64
CA ALA A 151 10.02 12.86 2.29
C ALA A 151 10.21 12.07 3.59
N LYS A 152 9.16 11.97 4.41
CA LYS A 152 9.18 11.15 5.62
C LYS A 152 9.42 9.67 5.31
N GLN A 153 8.79 9.10 4.28
CA GLN A 153 9.00 7.69 3.94
C GLN A 153 10.44 7.43 3.49
N LEU A 154 11.00 8.29 2.64
CA LEU A 154 12.40 8.18 2.21
C LEU A 154 13.36 8.30 3.40
N ALA A 155 13.14 9.27 4.30
CA ALA A 155 13.93 9.41 5.52
C ALA A 155 13.80 8.18 6.45
N ASP A 156 12.60 7.63 6.59
CA ASP A 156 12.36 6.42 7.39
C ASP A 156 13.03 5.18 6.78
N PHE A 157 13.11 5.07 5.45
CA PHE A 157 13.88 4.03 4.77
C PHE A 157 15.40 4.26 4.96
N LYS A 158 15.88 5.49 4.80
CA LYS A 158 17.30 5.84 4.97
C LYS A 158 17.80 5.50 6.37
N LYS A 159 17.04 5.81 7.42
CA LYS A 159 17.39 5.46 8.82
C LYS A 159 17.03 4.03 9.24
N GLY A 160 16.45 3.24 8.33
CA GLY A 160 16.02 1.87 8.60
C GLY A 160 14.83 1.73 9.57
N ALA A 161 14.11 2.81 9.88
CA ALA A 161 12.89 2.76 10.69
C ALA A 161 11.72 2.11 9.95
N ARG A 162 11.67 2.25 8.62
CA ARG A 162 10.77 1.48 7.76
C ARG A 162 11.57 0.41 7.03
N LYS A 163 11.17 -0.86 7.16
CA LYS A 163 11.87 -2.00 6.54
C LYS A 163 11.30 -2.30 5.16
N ALA A 164 12.14 -2.19 4.14
CA ALA A 164 11.94 -2.67 2.77
C ALA A 164 13.32 -2.68 2.08
N PRO A 165 14.04 -3.81 2.01
CA PRO A 165 15.45 -3.86 1.64
C PRO A 165 15.82 -3.06 0.39
N GLN A 166 15.00 -3.13 -0.65
CA GLN A 166 15.19 -2.37 -1.89
C GLN A 166 15.14 -0.86 -1.64
N MET A 167 14.09 -0.37 -0.97
CA MET A 167 13.98 1.07 -0.67
C MET A 167 14.97 1.54 0.39
N ASN A 168 15.36 0.68 1.34
CA ASN A 168 16.43 0.99 2.28
C ASN A 168 17.74 1.24 1.53
N ALA A 169 18.12 0.35 0.60
CA ALA A 169 19.32 0.50 -0.21
C ALA A 169 19.26 1.76 -1.10
N MET A 170 18.13 2.01 -1.76
CA MET A 170 17.93 3.21 -2.57
C MET A 170 18.02 4.50 -1.75
N ALA A 171 17.48 4.50 -0.52
CA ALA A 171 17.45 5.70 0.31
C ALA A 171 18.81 6.03 0.95
N GLN A 172 19.74 5.07 1.06
CA GLN A 172 21.08 5.34 1.61
C GLN A 172 21.89 6.34 0.78
N SER A 173 21.70 6.34 -0.55
CA SER A 173 22.46 7.23 -1.45
C SER A 173 21.88 8.64 -1.54
N LEU A 174 20.73 8.91 -0.93
CA LEU A 174 20.05 10.20 -1.02
C LEU A 174 20.52 11.16 0.08
N SER A 175 20.92 12.37 -0.29
CA SER A 175 21.04 13.47 0.66
C SER A 175 19.65 13.95 1.14
N ASP A 176 19.61 14.74 2.21
CA ASP A 176 18.33 15.26 2.71
C ASP A 176 17.70 16.26 1.73
N ASP A 177 18.52 16.95 0.93
CA ASP A 177 18.03 17.82 -0.14
C ASP A 177 17.52 17.03 -1.34
N ASP A 178 18.15 15.89 -1.68
CA ASP A 178 17.60 14.96 -2.68
C ASP A 178 16.22 14.45 -2.26
N ILE A 179 16.06 14.10 -0.97
CA ILE A 179 14.78 13.63 -0.43
C ILE A 179 13.70 14.71 -0.58
N LYS A 180 14.00 15.97 -0.24
CA LYS A 180 13.05 17.08 -0.40
C LYS A 180 12.69 17.31 -1.87
N ALA A 181 13.69 17.32 -2.76
CA ALA A 181 13.51 17.56 -4.18
C ALA A 181 12.68 16.45 -4.84
N LEU A 182 13.02 15.18 -4.60
CA LEU A 182 12.28 14.02 -5.10
C LEU A 182 10.84 14.02 -4.61
N ALA A 183 10.61 14.34 -3.33
CA ALA A 183 9.27 14.41 -2.76
C ALA A 183 8.43 15.54 -3.38
N ALA A 184 9.03 16.73 -3.61
CA ALA A 184 8.36 17.83 -4.29
C ALA A 184 7.98 17.45 -5.72
N TYR A 185 8.91 16.88 -6.49
CA TYR A 185 8.66 16.43 -7.85
C TYR A 185 7.55 15.38 -7.92
N LEU A 186 7.70 14.26 -7.19
CA LEU A 186 6.73 13.16 -7.23
C LEU A 186 5.35 13.58 -6.73
N GLY A 187 5.26 14.49 -5.75
CA GLY A 187 3.98 15.03 -5.30
C GLY A 187 3.32 15.99 -6.30
N SER A 188 4.11 16.62 -7.17
CA SER A 188 3.59 17.51 -8.24
C SER A 188 3.03 16.77 -9.46
N LEU A 189 3.32 15.47 -9.59
CA LEU A 189 2.83 14.61 -10.67
C LEU A 189 1.33 14.27 -10.57
#